data_AF-A0A5C5S1K7-F1
#
_entry.id   AF-A0A5C5S1K7-F1
#
_cell.length_a   1.000
_cell.length_b   1.000
_cell.length_c   1.000
_cell.angle_alpha   90.00
_cell.angle_beta   90.00
_cell.angle_gamma   90.00
#
_symmetry.space_group_name_H-M   'P 1'
#
loop_
_entity.id
_entity.type
_entity.pdbx_description
1 polymer ?
#
loop_
_entity_poly.entity_id
_entity_poly.type
_entity_poly.pdbx_seq_one_letter_code
_entity_poly.pdbx_strand_id
1 'polypeptide(L)' 'MTSARGETRTLRRFRREDWDVEVRTRTVLTSTVRAFVVTAELDAYESDGDRGPRRVFADSWHREIPRDEV' A
#
# COMPACT_ATOMS: atom_id res chain seq x y z
N MET A 1 0.24 11.65 25.69
CA MET A 1 1.29 11.32 24.71
C MET A 1 0.61 10.89 23.42
N THR A 2 0.69 11.69 22.38
CA THR A 2 0.31 11.27 21.03
C THR A 2 1.47 10.43 20.47
N SER A 3 1.24 9.14 20.25
CA SER A 3 2.22 8.27 19.58
C SER A 3 2.54 8.79 18.19
N ALA A 4 3.77 8.61 17.71
CA ALA A 4 4.14 8.97 16.34
C ALA A 4 3.26 8.23 15.32
N ARG A 5 2.82 8.94 14.27
CA ARG A 5 2.06 8.43 13.13
C ARG A 5 2.66 8.94 11.82
N GLY A 6 2.91 8.03 10.88
CA GLY A 6 3.26 8.34 9.50
C GLY A 6 2.25 7.73 8.53
N GLU A 7 1.98 8.41 7.42
CA GLU A 7 1.20 7.86 6.31
C GLU A 7 1.95 8.10 5.01
N THR A 8 1.95 7.10 4.13
CA THR A 8 2.48 7.22 2.77
C THR A 8 1.46 6.64 1.80
N ARG A 9 1.32 7.32 0.67
CA ARG A 9 0.53 6.86 -0.47
C ARG A 9 1.43 6.85 -1.69
N THR A 10 1.35 5.79 -2.48
CA THR A 10 2.11 5.69 -3.72
C THR A 10 1.18 5.28 -4.85
N LEU A 11 1.35 5.94 -5.99
CA LEU A 11 0.77 5.54 -7.26
C LEU A 11 1.93 5.27 -8.20
N ARG A 12 1.99 4.07 -8.75
CA ARG A 12 3.02 3.66 -9.70
C ARG A 12 2.35 3.11 -10.95
N ARG A 13 2.62 3.72 -12.10
CA ARG A 13 2.00 3.37 -13.38
C ARG A 13 3.05 3.07 -14.43
N PHE A 14 2.81 2.03 -15.23
CA PHE A 14 3.63 1.68 -16.39
C PHE A 14 2.72 1.53 -17.61
N ARG A 15 3.18 2.01 -18.76
CA ARG A 15 2.43 1.94 -20.03
C ARG A 15 3.35 1.62 -21.19
N ARG A 16 2.90 0.73 -22.07
CA ARG A 16 3.52 0.41 -23.35
C ARG A 16 2.42 -0.01 -24.33
N GLU A 17 2.24 0.76 -25.41
CA GLU A 17 1.24 0.46 -26.44
C GLU A 17 -0.15 0.26 -25.83
N ASP A 18 -0.75 -0.92 -25.99
CA ASP A 18 -2.04 -1.34 -25.46
C ASP A 18 -1.99 -1.80 -23.99
N TRP A 19 -0.79 -1.97 -23.42
CA TRP A 19 -0.58 -2.35 -22.04
C TRP A 19 -0.47 -1.14 -21.11
N ASP A 20 -1.26 -1.13 -20.03
CA ASP A 20 -1.29 -0.06 -19.03
C ASP A 20 -1.66 -0.64 -17.66
N VAL A 21 -0.75 -0.51 -16.69
CA VAL A 21 -0.93 -1.01 -15.32
C VAL A 21 -0.72 0.10 -14.30
N GLU A 22 -1.49 0.05 -13.22
CA GLU A 22 -1.39 0.99 -12.10
C GLU A 22 -1.43 0.24 -10.77
N VAL A 23 -0.47 0.52 -9.89
CA VAL A 23 -0.44 0.00 -8.52
C VAL A 23 -0.59 1.16 -7.56
N ARG A 24 -1.56 1.03 -6.65
CA ARG A 24 -1.82 1.99 -5.58
C ARG A 24 -1.49 1.33 -4.26
N THR A 25 -0.72 2.02 -3.43
CA THR A 25 -0.48 1.60 -2.05
C THR A 25 -0.81 2.70 -1.07
N ARG A 26 -1.31 2.29 0.10
CA ARG A 26 -1.44 3.14 1.28
C ARG A 26 -0.80 2.41 2.44
N THR A 27 0.10 3.09 3.16
CA THR A 27 0.74 2.54 4.35
C THR A 27 0.61 3.53 5.48
N VAL A 28 0.09 3.08 6.62
CA VAL A 28 0.02 3.84 7.86
C VAL A 28 0.90 3.14 8.88
N LEU A 29 1.86 3.88 9.42
CA LEU A 29 2.70 3.45 10.53
C LEU A 29 2.25 4.19 11.79
N THR A 30 1.92 3.45 12.85
CA THR A 30 1.76 3.98 14.20
C THR A 30 2.74 3.31 15.15
N SER A 31 2.86 3.83 16.36
CA SER A 31 3.77 3.28 17.36
C SER A 31 3.07 3.08 18.69
N THR A 32 3.39 1.97 19.35
CA THR A 32 3.07 1.76 20.77
C THR A 32 4.36 1.76 21.57
N VAL A 33 4.24 1.57 22.89
CA VAL A 33 5.39 1.39 23.77
C VAL A 33 6.19 0.12 23.41
N ARG A 34 5.53 -0.90 22.84
CA ARG A 34 6.11 -2.23 22.62
C ARG A 34 6.38 -2.58 21.15
N ALA A 35 5.74 -1.89 20.20
CA ALA A 35 5.80 -2.25 18.79
C ALA A 35 5.64 -1.04 17.85
N PHE A 36 6.07 -1.24 16.62
CA PHE A 36 5.66 -0.47 15.44
C PHE A 36 4.51 -1.22 14.75
N VAL A 37 3.45 -0.49 14.41
CA VAL A 37 2.24 -1.08 13.84
C VAL A 37 2.06 -0.57 12.42
N VAL A 38 2.11 -1.47 11.45
CA VAL A 38 1.94 -1.17 10.02
C VAL A 38 0.60 -1.71 9.56
N THR A 39 -0.26 -0.81 9.07
CA THR A 39 -1.45 -1.16 8.30
C THR A 39 -1.23 -0.73 6.87
N ALA A 40 -1.37 -1.65 5.92
CA ALA A 40 -1.15 -1.36 4.52
C ALA A 40 -2.20 -1.99 3.61
N GLU A 41 -2.46 -1.29 2.52
CA GLU A 41 -3.39 -1.66 1.45
C GLU A 41 -2.63 -1.55 0.13
N LEU A 42 -2.84 -2.51 -0.76
CA LEU A 42 -2.34 -2.52 -2.13
C LEU A 42 -3.46 -2.93 -3.07
N ASP A 43 -3.73 -2.10 -4.08
CA ASP A 43 -4.59 -2.44 -5.20
C ASP A 43 -3.77 -2.35 -6.50
N ALA A 44 -3.83 -3.38 -7.35
CA ALA A 44 -3.24 -3.37 -8.68
C ALA A 44 -4.32 -3.46 -9.77
N TYR A 45 -4.16 -2.65 -10.80
CA TYR A 45 -5.07 -2.51 -11.92
C TYR A 45 -4.35 -2.75 -13.23
N GLU A 46 -5.07 -3.34 -14.18
CA GLU A 46 -4.68 -3.45 -15.59
C GLU A 46 -5.80 -2.88 -16.45
N SER A 47 -5.45 -2.12 -17.48
CA SER A 47 -6.42 -1.52 -18.40
C SER A 47 -7.03 -2.59 -19.31
N ASP A 48 -8.35 -2.61 -19.41
CA ASP A 48 -9.11 -3.49 -20.30
C ASP A 48 -9.60 -2.68 -21.52
N GLY A 49 -8.64 -1.98 -22.18
CA GLY A 49 -8.91 -1.10 -23.32
C GLY A 49 -10.01 -0.07 -23.05
N ASP A 50 -11.06 -0.09 -23.88
CA ASP A 50 -12.20 0.84 -23.82
C ASP A 50 -13.05 0.69 -22.53
N ARG A 51 -12.92 -0.43 -21.81
CA ARG A 51 -13.65 -0.66 -20.56
C ARG A 51 -13.01 0.03 -19.36
N GLY A 52 -11.77 0.52 -19.52
CA GLY A 52 -11.01 1.18 -18.47
C GLY A 52 -10.28 0.19 -17.53
N PRO A 53 -9.74 0.68 -16.41
CA PRO A 53 -8.92 -0.13 -15.50
C PRO A 53 -9.76 -1.14 -14.71
N ARG A 54 -9.36 -2.41 -14.77
CA ARG A 54 -9.90 -3.51 -13.95
C ARG A 54 -8.92 -3.84 -12.83
N ARG A 55 -9.41 -3.95 -11.60
CA ARG A 55 -8.57 -4.41 -10.48
C ARG A 55 -8.27 -5.89 -10.64
N VAL A 56 -6.99 -6.22 -10.72
CA VAL A 56 -6.49 -7.59 -10.93
C VAL A 56 -5.90 -8.20 -9.66
N PHE A 57 -5.50 -7.37 -8.69
CA PHE A 57 -5.03 -7.81 -7.39
C PHE A 57 -5.43 -6.81 -6.30
N ALA A 58 -5.73 -7.31 -5.11
CA ALA A 58 -5.99 -6.52 -3.92
C ALA A 58 -5.46 -7.29 -2.71
N ASP A 59 -4.71 -6.62 -1.86
CA ASP A 59 -4.29 -7.18 -0.58
C ASP A 59 -4.29 -6.09 0.49
N SER A 60 -4.58 -6.50 1.71
CA SER A 60 -4.47 -5.66 2.89
C SER A 60 -3.89 -6.46 4.03
N TRP A 61 -2.96 -5.85 4.74
CA TRP A 61 -2.30 -6.52 5.84
C TRP A 61 -2.07 -5.58 7.02
N HIS A 62 -2.01 -6.22 8.17
CA HIS A 62 -1.71 -5.60 9.44
C HIS A 62 -0.56 -6.35 10.09
N ARG A 63 0.49 -5.64 10.49
CA ARG A 63 1.67 -6.23 11.08
C ARG A 63 2.15 -5.42 12.27
N GLU A 64 2.38 -6.12 13.38
CA GLU A 64 3.10 -5.59 14.53
C GLU A 64 4.56 -6.04 14.45
N ILE A 65 5.47 -5.09 14.60
CA ILE A 65 6.91 -5.31 14.62
C ILE A 65 7.37 -4.93 16.04
N PRO A 66 7.80 -5.90 16.88
CA PRO A 66 8.30 -5.62 18.22
C PRO A 66 9.44 -4.60 18.23
N ARG A 67 9.60 -3.90 19.35
CA ARG A 67 10.75 -3.04 19.63
C ARG A 67 11.80 -3.84 20.41
N ASP A 68 12.32 -4.89 19.81
CA ASP A 68 13.56 -5.52 20.24
C ASP A 68 14.71 -4.79 19.54
N GLU A 69 15.43 -3.96 20.30
CA GLU A 69 16.59 -3.20 19.80
C GLU A 69 17.62 -4.18 19.20
N VAL A 70 17.81 -4.11 17.88
CA VAL A 70 19.00 -4.63 17.18
C VAL A 70 20.07 -3.56 17.21
#